data_AF-A0A183PYV0-F1
#
_entry.id   AF-A0A183PYV0-F1
#
_cell.length_a   1.000
_cell.length_b   1.000
_cell.length_c   1.000
_cell.angle_alpha   90.00
_cell.angle_beta   90.00
_cell.angle_gamma   90.00
#
_symmetry.space_group_name_H-M   'P 1'
#
loop_
_entity.id
_entity.type
_entity.pdbx_description
1 polymer ?
#
loop_
_entity_poly.entity_id
_entity_poly.type
_entity_poly.pdbx_seq_one_letter_code
_entity_poly.pdbx_strand_id
1 'polypeptide(L)'
;METNIDLNNTSKFLIKSNGQVMIKEQLDYEQCNLYNLIVRASDGEFYAFTQLLIKIIDVNDELPEFLLNPLQLIINENQPAKTLIGHVSDLNNLIIENRCLEL
;
A
#
# COMPACT_ATOMS: atom_id res chain seq x y z
N MET A 1 12.33 -8.55 -30.56
CA MET A 1 12.67 -7.65 -29.44
C MET A 1 12.44 -8.43 -28.15
N GLU A 2 13.51 -8.89 -27.51
CA GLU A 2 13.44 -9.65 -26.25
C GLU A 2 13.78 -8.73 -25.08
N THR A 3 12.77 -8.38 -24.29
CA THR A 3 12.94 -7.63 -23.04
C THR A 3 13.20 -8.60 -21.90
N ASN A 4 14.46 -8.99 -21.70
CA ASN A 4 14.86 -9.57 -20.41
C ASN A 4 15.05 -8.42 -19.41
N ILE A 5 14.26 -8.46 -18.34
CA ILE A 5 14.19 -7.46 -17.26
C ILE A 5 14.66 -8.18 -15.99
N ASP A 6 15.54 -7.55 -15.23
CA ASP A 6 16.21 -8.15 -14.05
C ASP A 6 15.24 -8.69 -12.98
N LEU A 7 15.69 -9.78 -12.32
CA LEU A 7 14.90 -10.83 -11.65
C LEU A 7 14.28 -10.52 -10.27
N ASN A 8 14.37 -9.30 -9.75
CA ASN A 8 14.04 -9.10 -8.32
C ASN A 8 12.65 -8.49 -8.04
N ASN A 9 12.01 -7.80 -9.01
CA ASN A 9 10.70 -7.14 -8.83
C ASN A 9 9.72 -7.32 -10.01
N THR A 10 10.06 -8.20 -10.96
CA THR A 10 9.37 -8.40 -12.23
C THR A 10 8.05 -9.18 -12.15
N SER A 11 7.68 -9.70 -10.98
CA SER A 11 6.41 -10.43 -10.82
C SER A 11 5.18 -9.53 -10.96
N LYS A 12 5.28 -8.28 -10.47
CA LYS A 12 4.13 -7.36 -10.36
C LYS A 12 3.82 -6.56 -11.64
N PHE A 13 4.79 -6.37 -12.53
CA PHE A 13 4.64 -5.51 -13.73
C PHE A 13 5.03 -6.23 -15.02
N LEU A 14 4.27 -5.97 -16.08
CA LEU A 14 4.52 -6.46 -17.43
C LEU A 14 4.89 -5.27 -18.34
N ILE A 15 6.03 -5.36 -19.03
CA ILE A 15 6.42 -4.39 -20.06
C ILE A 15 6.28 -5.04 -21.43
N LYS A 16 5.42 -4.47 -22.28
CA LYS A 16 5.24 -4.94 -23.66
C LYS A 16 6.32 -4.39 -24.57
N SER A 17 6.53 -5.03 -25.71
CA SER A 17 7.48 -4.62 -26.75
C SER A 17 7.19 -3.23 -27.34
N ASN A 18 5.97 -2.72 -27.21
CA ASN A 18 5.58 -1.36 -27.62
C ASN A 18 5.84 -0.29 -26.53
N GLY A 19 6.50 -0.66 -25.43
CA GLY A 19 6.82 0.25 -24.32
C GLY A 19 5.68 0.45 -23.31
N GLN A 20 4.54 -0.22 -23.46
CA GLN A 20 3.46 -0.15 -22.47
C GLN A 20 3.82 -0.92 -21.20
N VAL A 21 3.64 -0.28 -20.05
CA VAL A 21 3.78 -0.89 -18.73
C VAL A 21 2.38 -1.21 -18.20
N MET A 22 2.17 -2.45 -17.78
CA MET A 22 0.91 -2.95 -17.25
C MET A 22 1.12 -3.61 -15.90
N ILE A 23 0.09 -3.56 -15.07
CA ILE A 23 0.03 -4.29 -13.80
C ILE A 23 -0.28 -5.75 -14.10
N LYS A 24 0.49 -6.67 -13.53
CA LYS A 24 0.32 -8.13 -13.68
C LYS A 24 -0.34 -8.76 -12.45
N GLU A 25 -0.08 -8.22 -11.27
CA GLU A 25 -0.63 -8.66 -9.99
C GLU A 25 -1.10 -7.46 -9.17
N GLN A 26 -2.02 -7.67 -8.23
CA GLN A 26 -2.48 -6.62 -7.35
C GLN A 26 -1.31 -5.96 -6.61
N LEU A 27 -1.38 -4.63 -6.55
CA LEU A 27 -0.45 -3.77 -5.85
C LEU A 27 -1.10 -3.39 -4.53
N ASP A 28 -0.30 -3.40 -3.48
CA ASP A 28 -0.69 -3.14 -2.11
C ASP A 28 0.29 -2.09 -1.56
N TYR A 29 -0.26 -0.94 -1.17
CA TYR A 29 0.53 0.22 -0.75
C TYR A 29 1.24 -0.06 0.58
N GLU A 30 0.56 -0.72 1.51
CA GLU A 30 1.03 -1.15 2.82
C GLU A 30 2.18 -2.14 2.69
N GLN A 31 2.15 -2.99 1.64
CA GLN A 31 3.24 -3.91 1.35
C GLN A 31 4.44 -3.22 0.68
N CYS A 32 4.22 -2.38 -0.34
CA CYS A 32 5.30 -1.72 -1.07
C CYS A 32 4.80 -0.49 -1.87
N ASN A 33 5.29 0.69 -1.51
CA ASN A 33 4.88 1.96 -2.12
C ASN A 33 5.81 2.46 -3.25
N LEU A 34 6.98 1.86 -3.45
CA LEU A 34 7.97 2.31 -4.42
C LEU A 34 8.68 1.14 -5.10
N TYR A 35 8.49 1.04 -6.42
CA TYR A 35 9.20 0.07 -7.25
C TYR A 35 10.23 0.78 -8.13
N ASN A 36 11.45 0.25 -8.11
CA ASN A 36 12.54 0.69 -8.97
C ASN A 36 12.88 -0.43 -9.96
N LEU A 37 12.57 -0.22 -11.24
CA LEU A 37 12.80 -1.19 -12.31
C LEU A 37 13.92 -0.70 -13.22
N ILE A 38 14.80 -1.62 -13.63
CA ILE A 38 15.77 -1.38 -14.69
C ILE A 38 15.22 -1.99 -15.97
N VAL A 39 14.93 -1.15 -16.95
CA VAL A 39 14.34 -1.57 -18.23
C VAL A 39 15.43 -1.63 -19.29
N ARG A 40 15.48 -2.75 -20.01
CA ARG A 40 16.39 -2.95 -21.15
C ARG A 40 15.62 -2.89 -22.46
N ALA A 41 16.04 -2.01 -23.36
CA ALA A 41 15.60 -1.98 -24.74
C ALA A 41 16.71 -2.51 -25.65
N SER A 42 16.34 -3.24 -26.71
CA SER A 42 17.28 -3.73 -27.72
C SER A 42 16.66 -3.68 -29.11
N ASP A 43 17.45 -3.26 -30.09
CA ASP A 43 17.11 -3.27 -31.52
C ASP A 43 17.50 -4.58 -32.23
N GLY A 44 18.16 -5.51 -31.51
CA GLY A 44 18.66 -6.78 -32.01
C GLY A 44 20.19 -6.84 -32.17
N GLU A 45 20.87 -5.70 -32.17
CA GLU A 45 22.34 -5.61 -32.26
C GLU A 45 22.92 -4.89 -31.05
N PHE A 46 22.29 -3.81 -30.63
CA PHE A 46 22.65 -3.02 -29.45
C PHE A 46 21.56 -3.10 -28.38
N TYR A 47 21.95 -2.70 -27.16
CA TYR A 47 21.02 -2.57 -26.04
C TYR A 47 21.29 -1.29 -25.25
N ALA A 48 20.25 -0.77 -24.64
CA ALA A 48 20.30 0.35 -23.72
C ALA A 48 19.48 0.04 -22.46
N PHE A 49 19.88 0.63 -21.34
CA PHE A 49 19.20 0.51 -20.07
C PHE A 49 18.67 1.86 -19.61
N THR A 50 17.53 1.84 -18.93
CA THR A 50 16.96 3.02 -18.26
C THR A 50 16.30 2.63 -16.95
N GLN A 51 16.14 3.60 -16.06
CA GLN A 51 15.49 3.43 -14.78
C GLN A 51 14.02 3.87 -14.87
N LEU A 52 13.11 3.03 -14.36
CA LEU A 52 11.68 3.32 -14.23
C LEU A 52 11.28 3.28 -12.76
N LEU A 53 10.90 4.44 -12.24
CA LEU A 53 10.41 4.59 -10.86
C LEU A 53 8.88 4.60 -10.85
N ILE A 54 8.27 3.64 -10.17
CA ILE A 54 6.82 3.53 -10.04
C ILE A 54 6.47 3.80 -8.58
N LYS A 55 5.58 4.78 -8.36
CA LYS A 55 5.04 5.14 -7.04
C LYS A 55 3.60 4.66 -6.95
N ILE A 56 3.30 3.87 -5.92
CA ILE A 56 1.94 3.44 -5.63
C ILE A 56 1.27 4.55 -4.83
N ILE A 57 0.02 4.85 -5.21
CA ILE A 57 -0.81 5.81 -4.51
C ILE A 57 -1.59 5.04 -3.46
N ASP A 58 -1.53 5.53 -2.23
CA ASP A 58 -2.31 5.02 -1.10
C ASP A 58 -3.81 5.16 -1.37
N VAL A 59 -4.56 4.08 -1.14
CA VAL A 59 -6.01 4.05 -1.15
C VAL A 59 -6.45 3.46 0.18
N ASN A 60 -7.43 4.07 0.83
CA ASN A 60 -7.95 3.57 2.10
C ASN A 60 -8.80 2.29 1.89
N ASP A 61 -8.15 1.15 1.74
CA ASP A 61 -8.76 -0.18 1.56
C ASP A 61 -8.61 -1.09 2.79
N GLU A 62 -7.73 -0.76 3.74
CA GLU A 62 -7.62 -1.44 5.03
C GLU A 62 -8.60 -0.89 6.09
N LEU A 63 -9.38 -1.80 6.68
CA LEU A 63 -10.29 -1.47 7.78
C LEU A 63 -9.50 -1.13 9.06
N PRO A 64 -10.04 -0.26 9.94
CA PRO A 64 -9.42 -0.03 11.23
C PRO A 64 -9.44 -1.32 12.06
N GLU A 65 -8.25 -1.81 12.43
CA GLU A 65 -8.11 -2.93 13.36
C GLU A 65 -8.01 -2.39 14.80
N PHE A 66 -8.94 -2.83 15.66
CA PHE A 66 -8.94 -2.47 17.08
C PHE A 66 -8.26 -3.56 17.89
N LEU A 67 -7.35 -3.15 18.79
CA LEU A 67 -6.65 -4.06 19.72
C LEU A 67 -7.62 -4.91 20.57
N LEU A 68 -8.82 -4.37 20.83
CA LEU A 68 -9.85 -5.01 21.64
C LEU A 68 -11.17 -5.06 20.87
N ASN A 69 -11.52 -6.23 20.34
CA ASN A 69 -12.81 -6.49 19.71
C ASN A 69 -13.37 -7.88 20.13
N PRO A 70 -14.40 -7.95 21.00
CA PRO A 70 -15.16 -6.84 21.56
C PRO A 70 -14.41 -6.12 22.69
N LEU A 71 -14.45 -4.78 22.67
CA LEU A 71 -14.00 -3.96 23.79
C LEU A 71 -15.05 -4.01 24.91
N GLN A 72 -14.66 -4.46 26.10
CA GLN A 72 -15.50 -4.38 27.30
C GLN A 72 -15.04 -3.24 28.20
N LEU A 73 -15.92 -2.25 28.40
CA LEU A 73 -15.72 -1.15 29.33
C LEU A 73 -16.71 -1.28 30.47
N ILE A 74 -16.21 -1.27 31.70
CA ILE A 74 -17.03 -1.40 32.91
C ILE A 74 -16.97 -0.07 33.66
N ILE A 75 -18.14 0.51 33.93
CA ILE A 75 -18.29 1.76 34.68
C ILE A 75 -19.30 1.58 35.82
N ASN A 76 -19.07 2.29 36.92
CA ASN A 76 -20.00 2.35 38.04
C ASN A 76 -21.16 3.30 37.72
N GLU A 77 -22.38 2.95 38.11
CA GLU A 77 -23.57 3.79 37.89
C GLU A 77 -23.49 5.18 38.56
N ASN A 78 -22.72 5.31 39.64
CA ASN A 78 -22.61 6.54 40.43
C ASN A 78 -21.53 7.51 39.92
N GLN A 79 -21.13 7.40 38.65
CA GLN A 79 -20.18 8.32 38.06
C GLN A 79 -20.84 9.65 37.68
N PRO A 80 -20.15 10.80 37.87
CA PRO A 80 -20.68 12.10 37.49
C PRO A 80 -20.89 12.19 35.97
N ALA A 81 -21.76 13.13 35.56
CA ALA A 81 -21.95 13.40 34.15
C ALA A 81 -20.62 13.80 33.49
N LYS A 82 -20.40 13.30 32.26
CA LYS A 82 -19.18 13.49 31.46
C LYS A 82 -17.93 12.76 31.96
N THR A 83 -18.08 11.73 32.80
CA THR A 83 -16.96 10.81 33.08
C THR A 83 -16.49 10.14 31.79
N LEU A 84 -15.19 10.25 31.52
CA LEU A 84 -14.53 9.55 30.43
C LEU A 84 -14.45 8.05 30.77
N ILE A 85 -15.07 7.23 29.93
CA ILE A 85 -15.19 5.78 30.16
C ILE A 85 -14.00 5.02 29.54
N GLY A 86 -13.50 5.51 28.42
CA GLY A 86 -12.38 4.91 27.70
C GLY A 86 -12.07 5.70 26.43
N HIS A 87 -10.88 5.45 25.88
CA HIS A 87 -10.45 5.97 24.59
C HIS A 87 -10.21 4.78 23.66
N VAL A 88 -10.80 4.80 22.48
CA VAL A 88 -10.62 3.75 21.47
C VAL A 88 -9.70 4.29 20.39
N SER A 89 -8.62 3.57 20.12
CA SER A 89 -7.70 3.85 19.02
C SER A 89 -7.48 2.58 18.20
N ASP A 90 -7.24 2.74 16.91
CA ASP A 90 -6.80 1.67 16.04
C ASP A 90 -5.32 1.32 16.30
N LEU A 91 -4.89 0.15 15.82
CA LEU A 91 -3.50 -0.33 15.91
C LEU A 91 -2.54 0.43 14.99
N ASN A 92 -3.08 1.02 13.93
CA ASN A 92 -2.31 1.69 12.89
C ASN A 92 -2.31 3.19 13.18
N ASN A 93 -1.40 3.63 14.06
CA ASN A 93 -1.07 5.05 14.30
C ASN A 93 -0.42 5.71 13.06
N LEU A 94 -0.75 5.24 11.86
CA LEU A 94 -0.43 5.85 10.58
C LEU A 94 -1.35 7.07 10.44
N ILE A 95 -0.68 8.22 10.43
CA ILE A 95 -1.15 9.56 10.08
C ILE A 95 -2.50 9.51 9.36
N ILE A 96 -3.54 10.05 10.01
CA ILE A 96 -4.85 10.31 9.42
C ILE A 96 -4.70 11.49 8.42
N GLU A 97 -3.93 11.30 7.37
CA GLU A 97 -4.05 12.09 6.16
C GLU A 97 -4.97 11.25 5.27
N ASN A 98 -6.28 11.52 5.37
CA ASN A 98 -7.41 10.89 4.65
C ASN A 98 -8.17 9.73 5.32
N ARG A 99 -8.07 9.52 6.65
CA ARG A 99 -8.97 8.59 7.37
C ARG A 99 -10.12 9.34 8.04
N CYS A 100 -11.28 9.41 7.38
CA CYS A 100 -12.53 9.72 8.07
C CYS A 100 -13.05 8.41 8.67
N LEU A 101 -13.24 8.37 10.00
CA LEU A 101 -14.02 7.30 10.64
C LEU A 101 -15.49 7.52 10.26
N GLU A 102 -15.95 6.89 9.18
CA GLU A 102 -17.39 6.77 8.93
C GLU A 102 -17.93 5.62 9.80
N LEU A 103 -18.76 5.98 10.79
CA LEU A 103 -19.57 5.07 11.60
C LEU A 103 -20.93 4.82 10.93
#